data_AF-A0A7Y1UKT8-F1
#
_entry.id   AF-A0A7Y1UKT8-F1
#
_cell.length_a   1.000
_cell.length_b   1.000
_cell.length_c   1.000
_cell.angle_alpha   90.00
_cell.angle_beta   90.00
_cell.angle_gamma   90.00
#
_symmetry.space_group_name_H-M   'P 1'
#
loop_
_entity.id
_entity.type
_entity.pdbx_description
1 polymer ?
#
loop_
_entity_poly.entity_id
_entity_poly.type
_entity_poly.pdbx_seq_one_letter_code
_entity_poly.pdbx_strand_id
1 'polypeptide(L)'
;MELDLLDVHFDLKATKPKEIEEALEDPFAVRLLPDNDRDDGEARFYALGRTVSDRYLFLCFWSDGKKIRIIAARDMTDGEEKFYNRKYASFK
;
A
#
# COMPACT_ATOMS: atom_id res chain seq x y z
N MET A 1 13.95 1.32 5.06
CA MET A 1 13.56 0.92 3.68
C MET A 1 13.52 2.19 2.86
N GLU A 2 14.03 2.20 1.63
CA GLU A 2 14.05 3.42 0.81
C GLU A 2 12.78 3.48 -0.07
N LEU A 3 12.01 4.56 0.03
CA LEU A 3 10.82 4.79 -0.78
C LEU A 3 11.23 5.42 -2.13
N ASP A 4 11.03 4.66 -3.20
CA ASP A 4 11.20 5.12 -4.58
C ASP A 4 9.85 5.61 -5.13
N LEU A 5 9.76 6.91 -5.38
CA LEU A 5 8.58 7.60 -5.92
C LEU A 5 8.82 8.13 -7.34
N LEU A 6 9.80 7.58 -8.06
CA LEU A 6 10.01 7.89 -9.47
C LEU A 6 8.90 7.24 -10.34
N ASP A 7 8.46 7.94 -11.38
CA ASP A 7 7.44 7.49 -12.34
C ASP A 7 6.10 7.02 -11.72
N VAL A 8 5.69 7.69 -10.65
CA VAL A 8 4.38 7.43 -10.01
C VAL A 8 3.22 7.84 -10.92
N HIS A 9 2.20 6.99 -10.99
CA HIS A 9 1.01 7.21 -11.82
C HIS A 9 -0.16 7.81 -11.01
N PHE A 10 0.14 8.57 -9.95
CA PHE A 10 -0.84 9.20 -9.07
C PHE A 10 -0.38 10.59 -8.61
N ASP A 11 -1.31 11.42 -8.15
CA ASP A 11 -1.00 12.78 -7.74
C ASP A 11 -0.38 12.82 -6.34
N LEU A 12 0.91 13.17 -6.28
CA LEU A 12 1.67 13.34 -5.05
C LEU A 12 1.19 14.53 -4.19
N LYS A 13 0.39 15.45 -4.74
CA LYS A 13 -0.26 16.52 -3.95
C LYS A 13 -1.46 15.98 -3.19
N ALA A 14 -2.20 15.05 -3.79
CA ALA A 14 -3.37 14.42 -3.20
C ALA A 14 -2.98 13.32 -2.19
N THR A 15 -1.93 12.56 -2.49
CA THR A 15 -1.39 11.52 -1.61
C THR A 15 0.08 11.80 -1.35
N LYS A 16 0.39 12.34 -0.17
CA LYS A 16 1.74 12.78 0.14
C LYS A 16 2.66 11.58 0.35
N PRO A 17 3.95 11.69 0.00
CA PRO A 17 4.96 10.66 0.32
C PRO A 17 4.90 10.16 1.76
N LYS A 18 4.74 11.10 2.71
CA LYS A 18 4.64 10.79 4.13
C LYS A 18 3.43 9.91 4.47
N GLU A 19 2.27 10.15 3.85
CA GLU A 19 1.08 9.32 4.06
C GLU A 19 1.31 7.89 3.58
N ILE A 20 2.07 7.72 2.50
CA ILE A 20 2.44 6.40 1.97
C ILE A 20 3.38 5.67 2.93
N GLU A 21 4.38 6.37 3.47
CA GLU A 21 5.28 5.80 4.49
C GLU A 21 4.49 5.37 5.73
N GLU A 22 3.62 6.24 6.25
CA GLU A 22 2.76 5.95 7.40
C GLU A 22 1.89 4.71 7.14
N ALA A 23 1.25 4.60 5.97
CA ALA A 23 0.42 3.46 5.62
C ALA A 23 1.23 2.15 5.42
N LEU A 24 2.49 2.22 4.97
CA LEU A 24 3.36 1.06 4.84
C LEU A 24 3.91 0.56 6.18
N GLU A 25 4.11 1.46 7.13
CA GLU A 25 4.59 1.21 8.49
C GLU A 25 3.47 0.92 9.50
N ASP A 26 2.21 1.02 9.07
CA ASP A 26 1.05 0.64 9.87
C ASP A 26 1.21 -0.81 10.39
N PRO A 27 1.24 -1.03 11.72
CA PRO A 27 1.39 -2.36 12.31
C PRO A 27 0.31 -3.36 11.90
N PHE A 28 -0.84 -2.86 11.46
CA PHE A 28 -2.00 -3.65 11.05
C PHE A 28 -2.18 -3.68 9.54
N ALA A 29 -1.20 -3.17 8.77
CA ALA A 29 -1.25 -3.16 7.33
C ALA A 29 -1.47 -4.58 6.79
N VAL A 30 -2.47 -4.73 5.93
CA VAL A 30 -2.72 -5.99 5.26
C VAL A 30 -1.92 -6.04 3.98
N ARG A 31 -0.93 -6.93 3.92
CA ARG A 31 -0.11 -7.15 2.72
C ARG A 31 -0.62 -8.35 1.95
N LEU A 32 -0.92 -8.15 0.68
CA LEU A 32 -1.35 -9.20 -0.24
C LEU A 32 -0.19 -9.52 -1.17
N LEU A 33 0.21 -10.79 -1.19
CA LEU A 33 1.21 -11.31 -2.10
C LEU A 33 0.58 -11.55 -3.47
N PRO A 34 1.29 -11.30 -4.58
CA PRO A 34 0.82 -11.72 -5.88
C PRO A 34 0.67 -13.24 -5.92
N ASP A 35 -0.47 -13.72 -6.38
CA ASP A 35 -0.80 -15.16 -6.48
C ASP A 35 -0.32 -15.76 -7.82
N ASN A 36 -0.01 -14.90 -8.82
CA ASN A 36 0.35 -15.32 -10.17
C ASN A 36 1.66 -14.69 -10.65
N ASP A 37 2.44 -15.50 -11.38
CA ASP A 37 3.49 -15.01 -12.26
C ASP A 37 2.87 -14.12 -13.32
N ARG A 38 3.34 -12.87 -13.38
CA ARG A 38 2.92 -11.92 -14.40
C ARG A 38 3.78 -12.13 -15.65
N ASP A 39 3.19 -11.95 -16.82
CA ASP A 39 3.89 -12.07 -18.12
C ASP A 39 5.05 -11.06 -18.25
N ASP A 40 5.00 -9.94 -17.51
CA ASP A 40 6.06 -8.94 -17.45
C ASP A 40 7.22 -9.32 -16.51
N GLY A 41 7.10 -10.43 -15.76
CA GLY A 41 8.10 -10.90 -14.79
C GLY A 41 8.22 -10.03 -13.53
N GLU A 42 7.40 -8.98 -13.38
CA GLU A 42 7.52 -8.02 -12.29
C GLU A 42 6.58 -8.36 -11.12
N ALA A 43 7.13 -8.63 -9.93
CA ALA A 43 6.33 -8.93 -8.76
C ALA A 43 5.59 -7.67 -8.24
N ARG A 44 4.25 -7.67 -8.27
CA ARG A 44 3.44 -6.58 -7.70
C ARG A 44 2.77 -7.01 -6.41
N PHE A 45 3.10 -6.29 -5.35
CA PHE A 45 2.49 -6.44 -4.03
C PHE A 45 1.41 -5.40 -3.85
N TYR A 46 0.44 -5.73 -2.99
CA TYR A 46 -0.59 -4.79 -2.57
C TYR A 46 -0.55 -4.62 -1.06
N ALA A 47 -0.79 -3.41 -0.59
CA ALA A 47 -0.96 -3.12 0.83
C ALA A 47 -2.23 -2.30 1.05
N LEU A 48 -2.93 -2.64 2.13
CA LEU A 48 -3.98 -1.83 2.73
C LEU A 48 -3.46 -1.32 4.07
N GLY A 49 -3.29 -0.01 4.21
CA GLY A 49 -2.77 0.59 5.43
C GLY A 49 -3.53 1.86 5.81
N ARG A 50 -3.42 2.22 7.09
CA ARG A 50 -4.02 3.43 7.66
C ARG A 50 -2.93 4.44 8.03
N THR A 51 -3.12 5.70 7.63
CA THR A 51 -2.23 6.80 8.00
C THR A 51 -2.48 7.27 9.43
N VAL A 52 -1.58 8.09 9.99
CA VAL A 52 -1.78 8.71 11.32
C VAL A 52 -2.98 9.65 11.32
N SER A 53 -3.29 10.26 10.17
CA SER A 53 -4.45 11.13 9.96
C SER A 53 -5.78 10.40 9.75
N ASP A 54 -5.83 9.08 9.98
CA ASP A 54 -7.02 8.25 9.80
C ASP A 54 -7.50 8.14 8.34
N ARG A 55 -6.56 8.14 7.40
CA ARG A 55 -6.84 7.92 5.99
C ARG A 55 -6.50 6.48 5.62
N TYR A 56 -7.41 5.83 4.89
CA TYR A 56 -7.25 4.46 4.45
C TYR A 56 -6.71 4.43 3.02
N LEU A 57 -5.49 3.91 2.85
CA LEU A 57 -4.80 3.88 1.57
C LEU A 57 -4.63 2.47 1.04
N PHE A 58 -4.99 2.30 -0.23
CA PHE A 58 -4.57 1.19 -1.05
C PHE A 58 -3.26 1.55 -1.77
N LEU A 59 -2.28 0.66 -1.68
CA LEU A 59 -0.98 0.81 -2.31
C LEU A 59 -0.69 -0.41 -3.20
N CYS A 60 -0.26 -0.16 -4.43
CA CYS A 60 0.38 -1.15 -5.29
C CYS A 60 1.85 -0.80 -5.40
N PHE A 61 2.72 -1.75 -5.08
CA PHE A 61 4.15 -1.51 -5.02
C PHE A 61 4.95 -2.73 -5.47
N TRP A 62 6.19 -2.46 -5.85
CA TRP A 62 7.21 -3.47 -6.07
C TRP A 62 8.26 -3.36 -4.96
N SER A 63 8.89 -4.47 -4.58
CA SER A 63 9.98 -4.44 -3.60
C SER A 63 11.04 -5.51 -3.88
N ASP A 64 12.30 -5.15 -3.67
CA ASP A 64 13.47 -6.05 -3.63
C ASP A 64 13.94 -6.34 -2.19
N GLY A 65 13.16 -5.92 -1.17
CA GLY A 65 13.52 -6.02 0.25
C GLY A 65 14.39 -4.87 0.78
N LYS A 66 14.99 -4.04 -0.09
CA LYS A 66 15.74 -2.83 0.30
C LYS A 66 15.00 -1.55 -0.06
N LYS A 67 14.42 -1.54 -1.25
CA LYS A 67 13.65 -0.47 -1.85
C LYS A 67 12.20 -0.89 -2.03
N ILE A 68 11.30 0.08 -1.90
CA ILE A 68 9.90 -0.05 -2.29
C ILE A 68 9.63 0.99 -3.36
N ARG A 69 9.20 0.55 -4.54
CA ARG A 69 8.70 1.44 -5.59
C ARG A 69 7.19 1.45 -5.58
N ILE A 70 6.60 2.63 -5.42
CA ILE A 70 5.14 2.78 -5.48
C ILE A 70 4.71 2.91 -6.93
N ILE A 71 3.82 2.02 -7.36
CA ILE A 71 3.29 2.00 -8.71
C ILE A 71 1.97 2.77 -8.75
N ALA A 72 1.10 2.54 -7.76
CA ALA A 72 -0.17 3.23 -7.62
C ALA A 72 -0.55 3.42 -6.15
N ALA A 73 -1.19 4.54 -5.85
CA ALA A 73 -1.78 4.83 -4.54
C ALA A 73 -3.14 5.48 -4.74
N ARG A 74 -4.12 5.08 -3.93
CA ARG A 74 -5.46 5.67 -3.88
C ARG A 74 -6.11 5.44 -2.53
N ASP A 75 -7.22 6.11 -2.29
CA ASP A 75 -8.09 5.78 -1.16
C ASP A 75 -8.68 4.37 -1.33
N MET A 76 -8.86 3.68 -0.21
CA MET A 76 -9.55 2.40 -0.19
C MET A 76 -11.01 2.55 -0.64
N THR A 77 -11.56 1.50 -1.23
CA THR A 77 -13.00 1.39 -1.45
C THR A 77 -13.68 0.90 -0.17
N ASP A 78 -15.00 1.12 -0.04
CA ASP A 78 -15.80 0.61 1.08
C ASP A 78 -15.59 -0.89 1.36
N GLY A 79 -15.38 -1.69 0.29
CA GLY A 79 -15.12 -3.13 0.41
C GLY A 79 -13.76 -3.43 1.04
N GLU A 80 -12.74 -2.69 0.64
CA GLU A 80 -11.36 -2.80 1.15
C GLU A 80 -11.26 -2.29 2.58
N GLU A 81 -11.91 -1.17 2.91
CA GLU A 81 -11.98 -0.67 4.28
C GLU A 81 -12.66 -1.66 5.21
N LYS A 82 -13.79 -2.25 4.78
CA LYS A 82 -14.45 -3.30 5.56
C LYS A 82 -13.54 -4.52 5.74
N PHE A 83 -12.77 -4.89 4.72
CA PHE A 83 -11.81 -6.00 4.82
C PHE A 83 -10.67 -5.69 5.78
N TYR A 84 -10.08 -4.50 5.67
CA TYR A 84 -9.07 -3.98 6.58
C TYR A 84 -9.59 -3.97 8.03
N ASN A 85 -10.77 -3.42 8.27
CA ASN A 85 -11.38 -3.35 9.60
C ASN A 85 -11.70 -4.73 10.19
N ARG A 86 -12.14 -5.70 9.37
CA ARG A 86 -12.31 -7.09 9.81
C ARG A 86 -10.99 -7.73 10.23
N LYS A 87 -9.93 -7.49 9.46
CA LYS A 87 -8.58 -7.96 9.81
C LYS A 87 -8.07 -7.28 11.07
N TYR A 88 -8.21 -5.96 11.16
CA TYR A 88 -7.87 -5.17 12.34
C TYR A 88 -8.56 -5.70 13.61
N ALA A 89 -9.87 -5.97 13.53
CA ALA A 89 -10.63 -6.54 14.63
C ALA A 89 -10.17 -7.94 15.07
N SER A 90 -9.52 -8.71 14.19
CA SER A 90 -8.97 -10.02 14.55
C SER A 90 -7.66 -9.95 15.34
N PHE A 91 -6.99 -8.80 15.33
CA PHE A 91 -5.76 -8.56 16.10
C PHE A 91 -6.04 -7.95 17.49
N LYS A 92 -7.28 -7.52 17.75
CA LYS A 92 -7.73 -6.89 19.00
C LYS A 92 -8.33 -7.91 19.94
#